data_AF-A0A3D8I7M7-F1
#
_entry.id   AF-A0A3D8I7M7-F1
#
_cell.length_a   1.000
_cell.length_b   1.000
_cell.length_c   1.000
_cell.angle_alpha   90.00
_cell.angle_beta   90.00
_cell.angle_gamma   90.00
#
_symmetry.space_group_name_H-M   'P 1'
#
loop_
_entity.id
_entity.type
_entity.pdbx_description
1 polymer ?
#
loop_
_entity_poly.entity_id
_entity_poly.type
_entity_poly.pdbx_seq_one_letter_code
_entity_poly.pdbx_strand_id
1 'polypeptide(L)' 'MNWHDKLKVALLNGNDQDAFYLVTHLPQELALSDIEDKLQALELIHQTKLLLESKQQKVKAHMEQIKAAKKFLENTL' A
#
# COMPACT_ATOMS: atom_id res chain seq x y z
N MET A 1 16.20 8.70 9.95
CA MET A 1 15.52 8.41 8.66
C MET A 1 14.46 9.46 8.42
N ASN A 2 14.54 10.12 7.27
CA ASN A 2 13.55 11.10 6.82
C ASN A 2 12.28 10.39 6.30
N TRP A 3 11.28 11.14 5.85
CA TRP A 3 10.04 10.56 5.34
C TRP A 3 10.27 9.65 4.11
N HIS A 4 11.11 10.06 3.16
CA HIS A 4 11.43 9.25 1.98
C HIS A 4 12.08 7.91 2.36
N ASP A 5 13.02 7.90 3.30
CA ASP A 5 13.67 6.68 3.79
C ASP A 5 12.64 5.73 4.42
N LYS A 6 11.76 6.25 5.26
CA LYS A 6 10.71 5.46 5.91
C LYS A 6 9.77 4.84 4.88
N LEU A 7 9.37 5.60 3.86
CA LEU A 7 8.47 5.11 2.82
C LEU A 7 9.16 4.06 1.94
N LYS A 8 10.43 4.26 1.59
CA LYS A 8 11.24 3.25 0.89
C LYS A 8 11.32 1.94 1.68
N VAL A 9 11.58 2.01 3.00
CA VAL A 9 11.61 0.82 3.86
C VAL A 9 10.26 0.12 3.91
N ALA A 10 9.15 0.87 4.05
CA ALA A 10 7.81 0.31 4.05
C ALA A 10 7.49 -0.42 2.73
N LEU A 11 7.85 0.20 1.58
CA LEU A 11 7.68 -0.39 0.26
C LEU A 11 8.52 -1.66 0.06
N LEU A 12 9.81 -1.63 0.45
CA LEU A 12 10.71 -2.79 0.36
C LEU A 12 10.20 -3.98 1.18
N ASN A 13 9.63 -3.71 2.36
CA ASN A 13 9.06 -4.73 3.22
C ASN A 13 7.65 -5.17 2.78
N GLY A 14 7.07 -4.54 1.75
CA GLY A 14 5.69 -4.77 1.34
C GLY A 14 4.66 -4.46 2.44
N ASN A 15 5.02 -3.57 3.37
CA ASN A 15 4.18 -3.13 4.47
C ASN A 15 3.23 -2.03 3.98
N ASP A 16 2.05 -2.45 3.53
CA ASP A 16 1.03 -1.57 2.98
C ASP A 16 0.40 -0.63 4.01
N GLN A 17 0.36 -1.02 5.28
CA GLN A 17 -0.17 -0.18 6.36
C GLN A 17 0.73 1.03 6.60
N ASP A 18 2.04 0.81 6.75
CA ASP A 18 3.00 1.89 6.96
C ASP A 18 3.11 2.79 5.73
N ALA A 19 3.13 2.19 4.53
CA ALA A 19 3.19 2.96 3.29
C ALA A 19 1.95 3.85 3.12
N PHE A 20 0.75 3.32 3.41
CA PHE A 20 -0.48 4.11 3.40
C PHE A 20 -0.48 5.23 4.45
N TYR A 21 -0.01 4.93 5.67
CA TYR A 21 0.09 5.93 6.73
C TYR A 21 1.00 7.10 6.30
N LEU A 22 2.18 6.80 5.75
CA LEU A 22 3.15 7.81 5.31
C LEU A 22 2.64 8.65 4.14
N VAL A 23 1.91 8.07 3.19
CA VAL A 23 1.33 8.82 2.06
C VAL A 23 0.15 9.69 2.48
N THR A 24 -0.62 9.29 3.50
CA THR A 24 -1.71 10.12 4.04
C THR A 24 -1.25 11.20 5.00
N HIS A 25 -0.02 11.10 5.50
CA HIS A 25 0.61 12.06 6.40
C HIS A 25 1.88 12.63 5.77
N LEU A 26 1.70 13.36 4.66
CA LEU A 26 2.82 13.98 3.96
C LEU A 26 3.51 15.04 4.84
N PRO A 27 4.85 15.11 4.82
CA PRO A 27 5.60 16.12 5.55
C PRO A 27 5.33 17.51 4.96
N GLN A 28 5.14 18.51 5.83
CA GLN A 28 4.83 19.88 5.41
C GLN A 28 5.99 20.52 4.64
N GLU A 29 7.22 20.15 5.00
CA GLU A 29 8.45 20.58 4.35
C GLU A 29 8.53 20.15 2.87
N LEU A 30 7.79 19.13 2.44
CA LEU A 30 7.75 18.68 1.04
C LEU A 30 7.19 19.76 0.09
N ALA A 31 6.33 20.67 0.60
CA ALA A 31 5.85 21.78 -0.22
C ALA A 31 6.99 22.77 -0.56
N LEU A 32 7.95 22.91 0.35
CA LEU A 32 9.08 23.83 0.26
C LEU A 32 10.36 23.17 -0.27
N SER A 33 10.38 21.85 -0.42
CA SER A 33 11.53 21.11 -0.92
C SER A 33 11.81 21.42 -2.40
N ASP A 34 13.01 21.06 -2.85
CA ASP A 34 13.38 21.22 -4.24
C ASP A 34 12.58 20.27 -5.16
N ILE A 35 12.82 20.42 -6.46
CA ILE A 35 12.12 19.63 -7.49
C ILE A 35 12.51 18.15 -7.42
N GLU A 36 13.73 17.83 -7.03
CA GLU A 36 14.22 16.44 -6.98
C GLU A 36 13.51 15.66 -5.87
N ASP A 37 13.42 16.26 -4.68
CA ASP A 37 12.69 15.69 -3.54
C ASP A 37 11.20 15.49 -3.84
N LYS A 38 10.60 16.42 -4.58
CA LYS A 38 9.20 16.34 -5.01
C LYS A 38 8.97 15.22 -6.02
N LEU A 39 9.86 15.08 -7.00
CA LEU A 39 9.81 13.99 -7.97
C LEU A 39 10.00 12.63 -7.27
N GLN A 40 10.91 12.55 -6.30
CA GLN A 40 11.09 11.33 -5.52
C GLN A 40 9.84 10.99 -4.69
N ALA A 41 9.19 12.00 -4.08
CA ALA A 41 7.96 11.77 -3.34
C ALA A 41 6.83 11.27 -4.25
N LEU A 42 6.66 11.86 -5.44
CA LEU A 42 5.67 11.41 -6.43
C LEU A 42 5.87 9.95 -6.83
N GLU A 43 7.12 9.56 -7.09
CA GLU A 43 7.46 8.18 -7.45
C GLU A 43 7.13 7.21 -6.30
N LEU A 44 7.48 7.55 -5.05
CA LEU A 44 7.17 6.71 -3.90
C LEU A 44 5.65 6.59 -3.64
N ILE A 45 4.90 7.68 -3.85
CA ILE A 45 3.43 7.68 -3.76
C ILE A 45 2.84 6.78 -4.85
N HIS A 46 3.38 6.85 -6.07
CA HIS A 46 2.96 5.98 -7.17
C HIS A 46 3.22 4.49 -6.84
N GLN A 47 4.40 4.15 -6.34
CA GLN A 47 4.71 2.78 -5.90
C GLN A 47 3.80 2.32 -4.76
N THR A 48 3.46 3.20 -3.83
CA THR A 48 2.50 2.90 -2.75
C THR A 48 1.12 2.56 -3.30
N LYS A 49 0.65 3.32 -4.30
CA LYS A 49 -0.60 3.00 -4.99
C LYS A 49 -0.57 1.60 -5.60
N LEU A 50 0.50 1.25 -6.34
CA LEU A 50 0.63 -0.07 -6.97
C LEU A 50 0.64 -1.20 -5.92
N LEU A 51 1.33 -0.99 -4.79
CA LEU A 51 1.32 -1.94 -3.67
C LEU A 51 -0.10 -2.17 -3.14
N LEU A 52 -0.86 -1.08 -2.90
CA LEU A 52 -2.23 -1.14 -2.39
C LEU A 52 -3.18 -1.82 -3.39
N GLU A 53 -3.05 -1.54 -4.68
CA GLU A 53 -3.82 -2.20 -5.74
C GLU A 53 -3.53 -3.71 -5.78
N SER A 54 -2.25 -4.10 -5.67
CA SER A 54 -1.86 -5.52 -5.59
C SER A 54 -2.47 -6.22 -4.37
N LYS A 55 -2.44 -5.56 -3.20
CA LYS A 55 -3.04 -6.09 -1.96
C LYS A 55 -4.56 -6.23 -2.09
N GLN A 56 -5.22 -5.25 -2.70
CA GLN A 56 -6.67 -5.31 -2.96
C GLN A 56 -7.03 -6.54 -3.81
N GLN A 57 -6.25 -6.83 -4.87
CA GLN A 57 -6.52 -8.01 -5.70
C GLN A 57 -6.32 -9.33 -4.93
N LYS A 58 -5.28 -9.43 -4.09
CA LYS A 58 -5.08 -10.60 -3.22
C LYS A 58 -6.25 -10.80 -2.26
N VAL A 59 -6.73 -9.72 -1.64
CA VAL A 59 -7.90 -9.78 -0.74
C VAL A 59 -9.16 -10.25 -1.48
N LYS A 60 -9.41 -9.77 -2.70
CA LYS A 60 -10.53 -10.23 -3.53
C LYS A 60 -10.46 -11.74 -3.77
N ALA A 61 -9.30 -12.25 -4.18
CA ALA A 61 -9.10 -13.68 -4.41
C ALA A 61 -9.35 -14.51 -3.13
N HIS A 62 -8.84 -14.07 -1.97
CA HIS A 62 -9.09 -14.74 -0.70
C HIS A 62 -10.58 -14.73 -0.33
N MET A 63 -11.30 -13.64 -0.58
CA MET A 63 -12.74 -13.57 -0.35
C MET A 63 -13.53 -14.53 -1.25
N GLU A 64 -13.11 -14.73 -2.50
CA GLU A 64 -13.71 -15.72 -3.40
C GLU A 64 -13.49 -17.15 -2.90
N GLN A 65 -12.28 -17.47 -2.44
CA GLN A 65 -11.96 -18.76 -1.83
C GLN A 65 -12.81 -19.03 -0.58
N ILE A 66 -12.97 -18.02 0.29
CA ILE A 66 -13.82 -18.12 1.48
C ILE A 66 -15.28 -18.36 1.09
N LYS A 67 -15.80 -17.64 0.08
CA LYS A 67 -17.18 -17.85 -0.41
C LYS A 67 -17.39 -19.26 -0.94
N ALA A 68 -16.43 -19.80 -1.70
CA ALA A 68 -16.48 -21.17 -2.21
C ALA A 68 -16.51 -22.19 -1.06
N ALA A 69 -15.65 -22.02 -0.06
CA ALA A 69 -15.61 -22.88 1.12
C ALA A 69 -16.94 -22.83 1.92
N LYS A 70 -17.52 -21.64 2.11
CA LYS A 70 -18.82 -21.48 2.78
C LYS A 70 -19.94 -22.20 2.04
N LYS A 71 -20.04 -21.98 0.71
CA LYS A 71 -21.04 -22.64 -0.14
C LYS A 71 -20.91 -24.17 -0.11
N PHE A 72 -19.68 -24.69 -0.04
CA PHE A 72 -19.45 -26.13 0.10
C PHE A 72 -20.03 -26.65 1.42
N LEU A 73 -19.72 -25.99 2.54
CA LEU A 73 -20.22 -26.39 3.86
C LEU A 73 -21.75 -26.35 3.95
N GLU A 74 -22.38 -25.32 3.38
CA GLU A 74 -23.84 -25.18 3.34
C GLU A 74 -24.57 -26.24 2.50
N ASN A 75 -23.92 -26.79 1.48
CA ASN A 75 -24.52 -27.82 0.60
C ASN A 75 -24.20 -29.26 1.04
N THR A 76 -23.33 -29.45 2.03
CA THR A 76 -22.89 -30.77 2.52
C THR A 76 -23.46 -31.11 3.91
N LEU A 77 -24.11 -30.14 4.55
CA LEU A 77 -24.88 -30.28 5.80
C LEU A 77 -26.38 -30.27 5.49
#